data_AF-A0A6I0VBJ3-F1
#
_entry.id   AF-A0A6I0VBJ3-F1
#
_cell.length_a   1.000
_cell.length_b   1.000
_cell.length_c   1.000
_cell.angle_alpha   90.00
_cell.angle_beta   90.00
_cell.angle_gamma   90.00
#
_symmetry.space_group_name_H-M   'P 1'
#
loop_
_entity.id
_entity.type
_entity.pdbx_description
1 polymer ?
#
loop_
_entity_poly.entity_id
_entity_poly.type
_entity_poly.pdbx_seq_one_letter_code
_entity_poly.pdbx_strand_id
1 'polypeptide(L)'
;MGVTSFQQSLYEFFDSGLLFRIALLQKTILFLFLVRQWGTDPSLALVGKYAPGAKRPANNVSIQIVDSGFKESYGQQLRKEIAEKRPGFLILLPYDMAKADIQKLHDVCVRAKGKTLYYSPNKPTLRLGNTTVIDAAHLWKPVAEGMCRYWTIRPMAIAETRPVPDSKHNRKWGVREAICLALGHVWRDSYVPQTDATSREERYWDLVDAIKSKTSHFRIFDWHAVYRVNMTDYAHHADSSNVLHGMQALVAISDGADSLDCAAMAIGQSRHLGGGFWCRLIFT
;
A
#
# COMPACT_ATOMS: atom_id res chain seq x y z
N MET A 1 15.08 7.10 -4.97
CA MET A 1 16.07 7.00 -3.89
C MET A 1 15.53 6.09 -2.78
N GLY A 2 16.22 4.96 -2.54
CA GLY A 2 16.35 4.37 -1.21
C GLY A 2 15.19 3.55 -0.62
N VAL A 3 14.75 2.44 -1.25
CA VAL A 3 13.82 1.51 -0.58
C VAL A 3 14.53 0.28 -0.07
N THR A 4 14.42 0.04 1.23
CA THR A 4 15.03 -1.06 1.97
C THR A 4 14.21 -2.35 1.80
N SER A 5 14.63 -3.24 0.90
CA SER A 5 14.16 -4.62 0.68
C SER A 5 14.80 -5.57 1.69
N PHE A 6 13.98 -6.42 2.32
CA PHE A 6 14.46 -7.55 3.13
C PHE A 6 14.64 -8.78 2.26
N GLN A 7 15.77 -9.46 2.41
CA GLN A 7 15.99 -10.80 1.90
C GLN A 7 15.77 -11.77 3.05
N GLN A 8 14.86 -12.74 2.91
CA GLN A 8 14.78 -13.84 3.86
C GLN A 8 14.65 -15.21 3.17
N SER A 9 15.38 -16.20 3.69
CA SER A 9 15.13 -17.60 3.38
C SER A 9 13.83 -18.05 4.06
N LEU A 10 12.91 -18.69 3.33
CA LEU A 10 12.07 -19.73 3.91
C LEU A 10 11.44 -20.63 2.84
N TYR A 11 11.34 -21.88 3.25
CA TYR A 11 10.76 -23.05 2.62
C TYR A 11 9.24 -22.92 2.39
N GLU A 12 8.74 -23.79 1.52
CA GLU A 12 7.41 -23.91 0.91
C GLU A 12 6.20 -24.03 1.88
N PHE A 13 5.01 -23.86 1.28
CA PHE A 13 3.64 -24.29 1.67
C PHE A 13 2.76 -23.33 2.52
N PHE A 14 1.42 -23.17 2.38
CA PHE A 14 0.30 -23.71 1.55
C PHE A 14 -0.91 -22.72 1.58
N ASP A 15 -1.68 -22.67 0.48
CA ASP A 15 -3.15 -22.45 0.25
C ASP A 15 -4.00 -21.22 0.69
N SER A 16 -5.02 -20.91 -0.13
CA SER A 16 -5.50 -19.60 -0.62
C SER A 16 -6.49 -18.75 0.22
N GLY A 17 -6.47 -18.85 1.55
CA GLY A 17 -7.29 -17.97 2.42
C GLY A 17 -6.65 -17.60 3.76
N LEU A 18 -5.80 -18.49 4.27
CA LEU A 18 -5.03 -18.30 5.50
C LEU A 18 -3.83 -17.35 5.28
N LEU A 19 -3.35 -17.25 4.04
CA LEU A 19 -2.17 -16.46 3.63
C LEU A 19 -2.31 -14.96 3.92
N PHE A 20 -3.49 -14.36 3.71
CA PHE A 20 -3.63 -12.91 3.92
C PHE A 20 -3.67 -12.52 5.40
N ARG A 21 -4.29 -13.32 6.27
CA ARG A 21 -4.27 -13.05 7.72
C ARG A 21 -2.85 -13.10 8.26
N ILE A 22 -2.10 -14.11 7.82
CA ILE A 22 -0.69 -14.26 8.13
C ILE A 22 0.09 -13.05 7.59
N ALA A 23 -0.19 -12.62 6.36
CA ALA A 23 0.42 -11.43 5.79
C ALA A 23 0.11 -10.14 6.58
N LEU A 24 -1.16 -9.92 6.95
CA LEU A 24 -1.58 -8.76 7.72
C LEU A 24 -0.88 -8.72 9.08
N LEU A 25 -0.89 -9.84 9.80
CA LEU A 25 -0.23 -9.92 11.09
C LEU A 25 1.30 -9.79 10.94
N GLN A 26 1.90 -10.36 9.90
CA GLN A 26 3.33 -10.19 9.61
C GLN A 26 3.69 -8.72 9.37
N LYS A 27 2.87 -7.95 8.64
CA LYS A 27 3.04 -6.50 8.47
C LYS A 27 2.96 -5.78 9.81
N THR A 28 1.93 -6.06 10.62
CA THR A 28 1.76 -5.46 11.95
C THR A 28 2.94 -5.78 12.86
N ILE A 29 3.40 -7.03 12.88
CA ILE A 29 4.52 -7.47 13.71
C ILE A 29 5.82 -6.80 13.26
N LEU A 30 6.07 -6.72 11.95
CA LEU A 30 7.25 -6.00 11.45
C LEU A 30 7.17 -4.52 11.82
N PHE A 31 6.02 -3.87 11.66
CA PHE A 31 5.82 -2.48 12.07
C PHE A 31 6.15 -2.29 13.56
N LEU A 32 5.56 -3.10 14.44
CA LEU A 32 5.83 -3.03 15.89
C LEU A 32 7.30 -3.31 16.21
N PHE A 33 7.92 -4.24 15.50
CA PHE A 33 9.35 -4.51 15.61
C PHE A 33 10.19 -3.29 15.23
N LEU A 34 9.91 -2.66 14.08
CA LEU A 34 10.64 -1.46 13.63
C LEU A 34 10.51 -0.32 14.62
N VAL A 35 9.30 -0.05 15.11
CA VAL A 35 9.05 0.96 16.15
C VAL A 35 9.83 0.63 17.42
N ARG A 36 9.83 -0.63 17.87
CA ARG A 36 10.58 -1.06 19.06
C ARG A 36 12.10 -0.92 18.87
N GLN A 37 12.62 -1.29 17.70
CA GLN A 37 14.06 -1.17 17.39
C GLN A 37 14.51 0.28 17.13
N TRP A 38 13.58 1.17 16.80
CA TRP A 38 13.86 2.60 16.66
C TRP A 38 14.25 3.24 17.99
N GLY A 39 13.65 2.77 19.10
CA GLY A 39 13.85 3.32 20.44
C GLY A 39 12.95 4.52 20.71
N THR A 40 13.51 5.56 21.32
CA THR A 40 12.79 6.80 21.62
C THR A 40 12.49 7.59 20.34
N ASP A 41 11.33 8.24 20.33
CA ASP A 41 10.86 9.14 19.28
C ASP A 41 10.93 8.54 17.86
N PRO A 42 10.09 7.52 17.57
CA PRO A 42 9.94 7.00 16.21
C PRO A 42 9.47 8.08 15.24
N SER A 43 10.02 8.06 14.02
CA SER A 43 9.62 8.99 12.96
C SER A 43 8.11 9.03 12.80
N LEU A 44 7.54 10.23 12.70
CA LEU A 44 6.10 10.40 12.51
C LEU A 44 5.62 9.75 11.21
N ALA A 45 6.48 9.72 10.17
CA ALA A 45 6.22 9.03 8.92
C ALA A 45 6.18 7.51 9.07
N LEU A 46 6.91 6.95 10.05
CA LEU A 46 6.82 5.53 10.39
C LEU A 46 5.53 5.23 11.15
N VAL A 47 5.22 5.98 12.22
CA VAL A 47 4.07 5.67 13.09
C VAL A 47 2.73 6.17 12.56
N GLY A 48 2.73 7.10 11.62
CA GLY A 48 1.53 7.75 11.07
C GLY A 48 0.77 8.59 12.10
N LYS A 49 1.41 8.99 13.20
CA LYS A 49 0.82 9.79 14.28
C LYS A 49 1.35 11.21 14.22
N TYR A 50 0.48 12.15 13.89
CA TYR A 50 0.80 13.57 13.78
C TYR A 50 -0.06 14.37 14.76
N ALA A 51 0.56 15.36 15.42
CA ALA A 51 -0.14 16.26 16.33
C ALA A 51 -1.33 16.96 15.64
N PRO A 52 -2.40 17.33 16.37
CA PRO A 52 -3.47 18.17 15.82
C PRO A 52 -2.90 19.46 15.21
N GLY A 53 -3.37 19.83 14.01
CA GLY A 53 -2.90 21.01 13.29
C GLY A 53 -1.56 20.85 12.55
N ALA A 54 -0.79 19.77 12.78
CA ALA A 54 0.43 19.52 12.02
C ALA A 54 0.11 19.17 10.57
N LYS A 55 0.89 19.72 9.63
CA LYS A 55 0.79 19.36 8.20
C LYS A 55 1.10 17.87 8.05
N ARG A 56 0.11 17.10 7.59
CA ARG A 56 0.25 15.65 7.37
C ARG A 56 0.71 15.38 5.93
N PRO A 57 1.78 14.61 5.71
CA PRO A 57 2.24 14.27 4.36
C PRO A 57 1.24 13.33 3.68
N ALA A 58 1.16 13.40 2.35
CA ALA A 58 0.29 12.53 1.54
C ALA A 58 0.37 11.07 1.97
N ASN A 59 1.60 10.61 2.19
CA ASN A 59 1.95 9.21 2.39
C ASN A 59 2.79 9.02 3.65
N ASN A 60 2.69 7.83 4.24
CA ASN A 60 3.52 7.36 5.34
C ASN A 60 4.38 6.18 4.85
N VAL A 61 5.28 5.69 5.70
CA VAL A 61 5.99 4.43 5.44
C VAL A 61 4.97 3.31 5.25
N SER A 62 5.15 2.53 4.19
CA SER A 62 4.28 1.41 3.84
C SER A 62 5.05 0.10 3.81
N ILE A 63 4.46 -0.96 4.36
CA ILE A 63 5.05 -2.31 4.37
C ILE A 63 4.23 -3.23 3.46
N GLN A 64 4.89 -3.81 2.47
CA GLN A 64 4.33 -4.82 1.58
C GLN A 64 5.04 -6.16 1.75
N ILE A 65 4.33 -7.23 1.42
CA ILE A 65 4.85 -8.60 1.51
C ILE A 65 5.03 -9.13 0.11
N VAL A 66 6.23 -9.61 -0.16
CA VAL A 66 6.63 -10.32 -1.35
C VAL A 66 6.69 -11.79 -0.95
N ASP A 67 5.59 -12.51 -1.08
CA ASP A 67 5.50 -13.94 -0.77
C ASP A 67 5.81 -14.82 -2.00
N SER A 68 5.76 -16.15 -1.85
CA SER A 68 5.93 -17.08 -2.97
C SER A 68 4.85 -16.86 -4.04
N GLY A 69 3.59 -16.71 -3.63
CA GLY A 69 2.48 -16.46 -4.56
C GLY A 69 2.65 -15.16 -5.37
N PHE A 70 3.28 -14.13 -4.79
CA PHE A 70 3.63 -12.90 -5.49
C PHE A 70 4.65 -13.18 -6.59
N LYS A 71 5.68 -13.97 -6.27
CA LYS A 71 6.73 -14.34 -7.24
C LYS A 71 6.19 -15.23 -8.35
N GLU A 72 5.35 -16.19 -8.03
CA GLU A 72 4.70 -17.06 -9.00
C GLU A 72 3.84 -16.23 -9.97
N SER A 73 3.06 -15.29 -9.44
CA SER A 73 2.14 -14.47 -10.24
C SER A 73 2.83 -13.36 -11.05
N TYR A 74 3.88 -12.74 -10.49
CA TYR A 74 4.45 -11.50 -11.06
C TYR A 74 5.96 -11.53 -11.29
N GLY A 75 6.65 -12.63 -10.97
CA GLY A 75 8.10 -12.74 -11.05
C GLY A 75 8.67 -12.44 -12.44
N GLN A 76 7.98 -12.85 -13.50
CA GLN A 76 8.37 -12.55 -14.88
C GLN A 76 8.29 -11.06 -15.24
N GLN A 77 7.48 -10.29 -14.51
CA GLN A 77 7.25 -8.87 -14.76
C GLN A 77 8.16 -7.95 -13.93
N LEU A 78 8.78 -8.49 -12.88
CA LEU A 78 9.77 -7.80 -12.05
C LEU A 78 11.11 -7.73 -12.79
N ARG A 79 11.92 -6.70 -12.53
CA ARG A 79 13.31 -6.69 -12.97
C ARG A 79 14.06 -7.89 -12.36
N LYS A 80 15.02 -8.42 -13.12
CA LYS A 80 15.77 -9.65 -12.77
C LYS A 80 16.37 -9.58 -11.35
N GLU A 81 17.00 -8.46 -11.02
CA GLU A 81 17.61 -8.21 -9.70
C GLU A 81 16.62 -8.26 -8.53
N ILE A 82 15.33 -8.02 -8.78
CA ILE A 82 14.24 -8.07 -7.79
C ILE A 82 13.63 -9.48 -7.77
N ALA A 83 13.40 -10.08 -8.95
CA ALA A 83 12.82 -11.42 -9.08
C ALA A 83 13.67 -12.50 -8.39
N GLU A 84 15.00 -12.36 -8.45
CA GLU A 84 15.97 -13.25 -7.81
C GLU A 84 16.00 -13.11 -6.27
N LYS A 85 15.52 -12.00 -5.70
CA LYS A 85 15.45 -11.83 -4.23
C LYS A 85 14.40 -12.77 -3.66
N ARG A 86 14.68 -13.41 -2.52
CA ARG A 86 13.75 -14.34 -1.85
C ARG A 86 12.50 -13.62 -1.29
N PRO A 87 11.44 -14.35 -0.87
CA PRO A 87 10.33 -13.75 -0.16
C PRO A 87 10.80 -12.84 0.98
N GLY A 88 10.07 -11.76 1.20
CA GLY A 88 10.48 -10.73 2.14
C GLY A 88 9.49 -9.59 2.24
N PHE A 89 9.94 -8.53 2.89
CA PHE A 89 9.17 -7.30 3.03
C PHE A 89 9.75 -6.20 2.15
N LEU A 90 8.86 -5.39 1.62
CA LEU A 90 9.17 -4.16 0.90
C LEU A 90 8.71 -2.98 1.77
N ILE A 91 9.65 -2.15 2.21
CA ILE A 91 9.35 -0.92 2.94
C ILE A 91 9.42 0.27 1.98
N LEU A 92 8.26 0.78 1.56
CA LEU A 92 8.18 1.99 0.75
C LEU A 92 8.24 3.22 1.65
N LEU A 93 9.08 4.18 1.27
CA LEU A 93 9.27 5.43 1.99
C LEU A 93 8.56 6.57 1.25
N PRO A 94 7.90 7.51 1.96
CA PRO A 94 7.34 8.68 1.32
C PRO A 94 8.46 9.59 0.78
N TYR A 95 8.21 10.25 -0.35
CA TYR A 95 9.23 11.03 -1.06
C TYR A 95 9.77 12.21 -0.25
N ASP A 96 8.97 12.72 0.69
CA ASP A 96 9.26 13.86 1.57
C ASP A 96 9.75 13.43 2.97
N MET A 97 10.07 12.14 3.17
CA MET A 97 10.64 11.66 4.43
C MET A 97 12.01 12.32 4.69
N ALA A 98 12.22 12.80 5.92
CA ALA A 98 13.48 13.44 6.30
C ALA A 98 14.67 12.47 6.15
N LYS A 99 15.78 12.94 5.57
CA LYS A 99 16.99 12.12 5.33
C LYS A 99 17.52 11.43 6.59
N ALA A 100 17.46 12.11 7.74
CA ALA A 100 17.87 11.54 9.02
C ALA A 100 16.99 10.35 9.44
N ASP A 101 15.67 10.43 9.22
CA ASP A 101 14.74 9.34 9.48
C ASP A 101 14.95 8.18 8.52
N ILE A 102 15.22 8.46 7.24
CA ILE A 102 15.56 7.43 6.24
C ILE A 102 16.81 6.65 6.69
N GLN A 103 17.87 7.37 7.10
CA GLN A 103 19.10 6.74 7.57
C GLN A 103 18.87 5.91 8.84
N LYS A 104 18.14 6.45 9.83
CA LYS A 104 17.82 5.73 11.06
C LYS A 104 17.00 4.47 10.79
N LEU A 105 16.01 4.53 9.89
CA LEU A 105 15.23 3.36 9.47
C LEU A 105 16.11 2.31 8.79
N HIS A 106 17.01 2.73 7.91
CA HIS A 106 17.97 1.84 7.27
C HIS A 106 18.85 1.13 8.31
N ASP A 107 19.39 1.87 9.28
CA ASP A 107 20.26 1.29 10.32
C ASP A 107 19.50 0.31 11.22
N VAL A 108 18.23 0.61 11.55
CA VAL A 108 17.34 -0.33 12.23
C VAL A 108 17.19 -1.62 11.43
N CYS A 109 16.96 -1.52 10.11
CA CYS A 109 16.82 -2.70 9.25
C CYS A 109 18.11 -3.52 9.17
N VAL A 110 19.28 -2.87 9.05
CA VAL A 110 20.58 -3.54 9.06
C VAL A 110 20.81 -4.31 10.37
N ARG A 111 20.52 -3.68 11.52
CA ARG A 111 20.63 -4.33 12.84
C ARG A 111 19.59 -5.44 13.08
N ALA A 112 18.51 -5.45 12.31
CA ALA A 112 17.47 -6.47 12.39
C ALA A 112 17.92 -7.83 11.85
N LYS A 113 19.02 -7.89 11.09
CA LYS A 113 19.56 -9.13 10.54
C LYS A 113 19.74 -10.19 11.64
N GLY A 114 19.18 -11.37 11.38
CA GLY A 114 19.24 -12.52 12.27
C GLY A 114 18.27 -12.46 13.45
N LYS A 115 17.55 -11.35 13.66
CA LYS A 115 16.50 -11.22 14.67
C LYS A 115 15.25 -11.99 14.24
N THR A 116 14.43 -12.35 15.22
CA THR A 116 13.23 -13.13 15.04
C THR A 116 11.99 -12.29 15.26
N LEU A 117 11.03 -12.37 14.34
CA LEU A 117 9.65 -11.92 14.53
C LEU A 117 8.81 -13.08 15.07
N TYR A 118 8.25 -12.88 16.26
CA TYR A 118 7.39 -13.86 16.93
C TYR A 118 5.93 -13.60 16.56
N TYR A 119 5.28 -14.61 15.99
CA TYR A 119 3.88 -14.53 15.55
C TYR A 119 2.90 -15.08 16.60
N SER A 120 3.26 -16.17 17.26
CA SER A 120 2.47 -16.85 18.29
C SER A 120 3.36 -17.89 19.01
N PRO A 121 3.08 -18.25 20.28
CA PRO A 121 3.89 -19.22 21.03
C PRO A 121 4.12 -20.56 20.32
N ASN A 122 3.17 -20.99 19.48
CA ASN A 122 3.18 -22.31 18.82
C ASN A 122 3.33 -22.22 17.30
N LYS A 123 3.72 -21.06 16.75
CA LYS A 123 3.90 -20.87 15.30
C LYS A 123 5.36 -20.59 14.95
N PRO A 124 5.81 -20.99 13.73
CA PRO A 124 7.17 -20.77 13.31
C PRO A 124 7.57 -19.29 13.41
N THR A 125 8.81 -19.10 13.84
CA THR A 125 9.47 -17.82 14.00
C THR A 125 10.02 -17.34 12.67
N LEU A 126 9.74 -16.08 12.30
CA LEU A 126 10.27 -15.50 11.08
C LEU A 126 11.63 -14.84 11.39
N ARG A 127 12.73 -15.42 10.93
CA ARG A 127 14.09 -14.89 11.15
C ARG A 127 14.54 -13.92 10.06
N LEU A 128 14.48 -12.62 10.33
CA LEU A 128 14.87 -11.55 9.41
C LEU A 128 16.27 -11.74 8.83
N GLY A 129 16.42 -11.59 7.52
CA GLY A 129 17.71 -11.75 6.84
C GLY A 129 18.35 -10.40 6.47
N ASN A 130 19.09 -10.38 5.36
CA ASN A 130 19.83 -9.18 4.94
C ASN A 130 18.89 -8.09 4.45
N THR A 131 19.36 -6.86 4.60
CA THR A 131 18.72 -5.67 4.04
C THR A 131 19.42 -5.27 2.73
N THR A 132 18.67 -4.81 1.74
CA THR A 132 19.17 -4.34 0.45
C THR A 132 18.37 -3.13 0.01
N VAL A 133 19.02 -2.08 -0.48
CA VAL A 133 18.31 -0.96 -1.09
C VAL A 133 17.97 -1.30 -2.54
N ILE A 134 16.72 -1.06 -2.94
CA ILE A 134 16.20 -1.25 -4.29
C ILE A 134 15.68 0.06 -4.87
N ASP A 135 15.68 0.13 -6.19
CA ASP A 135 15.07 1.24 -6.92
C ASP A 135 13.58 1.00 -7.11
N ALA A 136 12.78 1.65 -6.25
CA ALA A 136 11.33 1.55 -6.31
C ALA A 136 10.73 2.20 -7.57
N ALA A 137 11.40 3.16 -8.22
CA ALA A 137 10.90 3.76 -9.46
C ALA A 137 10.96 2.78 -10.64
N HIS A 138 11.86 1.80 -10.56
CA HIS A 138 12.09 0.79 -11.59
C HIS A 138 11.93 -0.62 -11.04
N LEU A 139 10.93 -0.87 -10.18
CA LEU A 139 10.68 -2.21 -9.64
C LEU A 139 10.25 -3.18 -10.76
N TRP A 140 9.38 -2.71 -11.63
CA TRP A 140 8.83 -3.49 -12.74
C TRP A 140 9.67 -3.33 -14.00
N LYS A 141 9.62 -4.34 -14.86
CA LYS A 141 10.13 -4.22 -16.23
C LYS A 141 9.34 -3.13 -16.99
N PRO A 142 9.99 -2.39 -17.90
CA PRO A 142 9.30 -1.47 -18.82
C PRO A 142 8.15 -2.16 -19.56
N VAL A 143 7.14 -1.37 -19.88
CA VAL A 143 6.05 -1.79 -20.76
C VAL A 143 6.57 -1.83 -22.19
N ALA A 144 6.13 -2.80 -22.98
CA ALA A 144 6.50 -2.88 -24.39
C ALA A 144 5.95 -1.65 -25.15
N GLU A 145 6.63 -1.26 -26.22
CA GLU A 145 6.18 -0.14 -27.04
C GLU A 145 4.74 -0.35 -27.55
N GLY A 146 3.94 0.71 -27.49
CA GLY A 146 2.51 0.68 -27.88
C GLY A 146 1.57 0.02 -26.86
N MET A 147 2.08 -0.54 -25.76
CA MET A 147 1.27 -1.15 -24.70
C MET A 147 1.09 -0.19 -23.51
N CYS A 148 0.02 -0.36 -22.74
CA CYS A 148 -0.19 0.34 -21.48
C CYS A 148 -0.26 -0.62 -20.29
N ARG A 149 0.01 -0.12 -19.08
CA ARG A 149 -0.10 -0.92 -17.87
C ARG A 149 -1.44 -0.74 -17.19
N TYR A 150 -2.09 -1.86 -16.93
CA TYR A 150 -3.15 -1.94 -15.95
C TYR A 150 -2.64 -2.52 -14.66
N TRP A 151 -3.18 -1.99 -13.59
CA TRP A 151 -2.83 -2.36 -12.25
C TRP A 151 -4.05 -2.88 -11.51
N THR A 152 -3.87 -3.95 -10.73
CA THR A 152 -4.86 -4.52 -9.84
C THR A 152 -4.37 -4.49 -8.40
N ILE A 153 -5.31 -4.56 -7.46
CA ILE A 153 -5.05 -4.43 -6.03
C ILE A 153 -4.82 -5.82 -5.44
N ARG A 154 -3.64 -6.17 -4.91
CA ARG A 154 -3.41 -7.53 -4.37
C ARG A 154 -3.36 -7.62 -2.84
N PRO A 155 -4.25 -8.42 -2.20
CA PRO A 155 -5.32 -9.23 -2.82
C PRO A 155 -6.63 -8.47 -3.03
N MET A 156 -6.83 -7.37 -2.32
CA MET A 156 -7.96 -6.43 -2.42
C MET A 156 -7.68 -5.23 -1.50
N ALA A 157 -8.35 -4.11 -1.74
CA ALA A 157 -8.36 -2.96 -0.84
C ALA A 157 -9.52 -3.10 0.14
N ILE A 158 -9.40 -2.62 1.37
CA ILE A 158 -10.51 -2.64 2.33
C ILE A 158 -11.23 -1.31 2.30
N ALA A 159 -12.56 -1.35 2.18
CA ALA A 159 -13.41 -0.18 2.24
C ALA A 159 -13.53 0.30 3.70
N GLU A 160 -12.59 1.12 4.16
CA GLU A 160 -12.60 1.63 5.54
C GLU A 160 -13.47 2.87 5.73
N THR A 161 -13.80 3.56 4.65
CA THR A 161 -14.68 4.73 4.69
C THR A 161 -16.11 4.29 4.52
N ARG A 162 -16.95 4.61 5.52
CA ARG A 162 -18.41 4.44 5.42
C ARG A 162 -18.95 5.18 4.19
N PRO A 163 -20.09 4.76 3.62
CA PRO A 163 -20.77 5.52 2.58
C PRO A 163 -20.93 6.99 2.96
N VAL A 164 -20.40 7.89 2.12
CA VAL A 164 -20.42 9.33 2.35
C VAL A 164 -21.68 9.88 1.67
N PRO A 165 -22.61 10.52 2.42
CA PRO A 165 -23.78 11.12 1.80
C PRO A 165 -23.35 12.31 0.93
N ASP A 166 -24.10 12.56 -0.15
CA ASP A 166 -24.00 13.80 -0.90
C ASP A 166 -25.32 14.56 -0.79
N SER A 167 -25.38 15.52 0.13
CA SER A 167 -26.55 16.35 0.35
C SER A 167 -26.85 17.30 -0.82
N LYS A 168 -25.85 17.62 -1.66
CA LYS A 168 -25.99 18.60 -2.75
C LYS A 168 -26.46 17.98 -4.05
N HIS A 169 -25.88 16.84 -4.42
CA HIS A 169 -26.14 16.22 -5.73
C HIS A 169 -26.83 14.85 -5.63
N ASN A 170 -27.15 14.38 -4.42
CA ASN A 170 -27.82 13.10 -4.17
C ASN A 170 -27.13 11.90 -4.85
N ARG A 171 -25.79 11.95 -4.95
CA ARG A 171 -24.97 10.88 -5.52
C ARG A 171 -24.87 9.71 -4.53
N LYS A 172 -24.82 8.49 -5.09
CA LYS A 172 -24.60 7.27 -4.31
C LYS A 172 -23.11 7.00 -4.14
N TRP A 173 -22.71 6.68 -2.91
CA TRP A 173 -21.36 6.23 -2.62
C TRP A 173 -21.23 4.73 -2.89
N GLY A 174 -20.37 4.35 -3.83
CA GLY A 174 -20.11 2.95 -4.17
C GLY A 174 -18.62 2.59 -4.11
N VAL A 175 -18.30 1.39 -4.60
CA VAL A 175 -16.91 0.89 -4.68
C VAL A 175 -16.03 1.82 -5.51
N ARG A 176 -16.54 2.34 -6.63
CA ARG A 176 -15.79 3.26 -7.50
C ARG A 176 -15.40 4.52 -6.74
N GLU A 177 -16.34 5.14 -6.04
CA GLU A 177 -16.12 6.34 -5.23
C GLU A 177 -15.09 6.07 -4.12
N ALA A 178 -15.19 4.93 -3.43
CA ALA A 178 -14.22 4.54 -2.41
C ALA A 178 -12.80 4.31 -2.98
N ILE A 179 -12.67 3.73 -4.18
CA ILE A 179 -11.38 3.60 -4.87
C ILE A 179 -10.85 4.96 -5.31
N CYS A 180 -11.70 5.83 -5.85
CA CYS A 180 -11.34 7.20 -6.19
C CYS A 180 -10.83 7.96 -4.96
N LEU A 181 -11.51 7.82 -3.82
CA LEU A 181 -11.07 8.43 -2.57
C LEU A 181 -9.71 7.88 -2.11
N ALA A 182 -9.48 6.57 -2.21
CA ALA A 182 -8.21 5.95 -1.84
C ALA A 182 -7.06 6.45 -2.72
N LEU A 183 -7.26 6.56 -4.04
CA LEU A 183 -6.32 7.18 -4.98
C LEU A 183 -6.10 8.66 -4.63
N GLY A 184 -7.20 9.37 -4.44
CA GLY A 184 -7.20 10.78 -4.08
C GLY A 184 -6.38 11.08 -2.83
N HIS A 185 -6.41 10.22 -1.81
CA HIS A 185 -5.60 10.42 -0.61
C HIS A 185 -4.09 10.29 -0.84
N VAL A 186 -3.67 9.40 -1.75
CA VAL A 186 -2.25 9.15 -2.07
C VAL A 186 -1.66 10.27 -2.91
N TRP A 187 -2.44 10.83 -3.85
CA TRP A 187 -2.04 11.96 -4.70
C TRP A 187 -2.72 13.28 -4.34
N ARG A 188 -3.15 13.45 -3.08
CA ARG A 188 -3.91 14.64 -2.69
C ARG A 188 -3.18 15.95 -2.96
N ASP A 189 -1.84 15.93 -2.88
CA ASP A 189 -1.01 17.12 -3.14
C ASP A 189 -1.02 17.51 -4.63
N SER A 190 -1.40 16.61 -5.53
CA SER A 190 -1.54 16.86 -6.98
C SER A 190 -2.95 17.27 -7.39
N TYR A 191 -3.98 16.87 -6.63
CA TYR A 191 -5.39 17.00 -7.04
C TYR A 191 -6.23 17.90 -6.14
N VAL A 192 -5.79 18.21 -4.92
CA VAL A 192 -6.54 19.02 -3.96
C VAL A 192 -5.85 20.36 -3.74
N PRO A 193 -6.49 21.48 -4.14
CA PRO A 193 -6.10 22.80 -3.67
C PRO A 193 -6.18 22.83 -2.13
N GLN A 194 -5.13 23.33 -1.47
CA GLN A 194 -5.12 23.54 -0.02
C GLN A 194 -6.03 24.75 0.31
N THR A 195 -7.34 24.60 0.15
CA THR A 195 -8.34 25.63 0.46
C THR A 195 -8.97 25.41 1.82
N ASP A 196 -9.26 26.51 2.50
CA ASP A 196 -9.90 26.50 3.82
C ASP A 196 -11.41 26.19 3.73
N ALA A 197 -11.86 25.45 4.75
CA ALA A 197 -13.24 25.28 5.22
C ALA A 197 -14.30 24.76 4.22
N THR A 198 -14.15 23.51 3.77
CA THR A 198 -15.30 22.64 3.40
C THR A 198 -15.54 21.58 4.48
N SER A 199 -16.73 21.00 4.54
CA SER A 199 -17.00 19.85 5.42
C SER A 199 -16.13 18.65 5.03
N ARG A 200 -15.95 17.66 5.92
CA ARG A 200 -15.14 16.47 5.59
C ARG A 200 -15.74 15.69 4.44
N GLU A 201 -17.06 15.55 4.44
CA GLU A 201 -17.83 14.86 3.42
C GLU A 201 -17.68 15.56 2.05
N GLU A 202 -17.71 16.89 2.00
CA GLU A 202 -17.43 17.66 0.77
C GLU A 202 -16.01 17.43 0.27
N ARG A 203 -14.99 17.49 1.15
CA ARG A 203 -13.59 17.20 0.75
C ARG A 203 -13.42 15.81 0.14
N TYR A 204 -14.18 14.82 0.62
CA TYR A 204 -14.12 13.48 0.07
C TYR A 204 -14.72 13.43 -1.33
N TRP A 205 -15.84 14.13 -1.55
CA TRP A 205 -16.44 14.24 -2.88
C TRP A 205 -15.57 15.05 -3.85
N ASP A 206 -14.92 16.13 -3.39
CA ASP A 206 -13.97 16.92 -4.20
C ASP A 206 -12.80 16.05 -4.68
N LEU A 207 -12.26 15.21 -3.80
CA LEU A 207 -11.23 14.22 -4.15
C LEU A 207 -11.73 13.20 -5.18
N VAL A 208 -12.93 12.68 -4.97
CA VAL A 208 -13.56 11.72 -5.89
C VAL A 208 -13.75 12.36 -7.28
N ASP A 209 -14.21 13.60 -7.33
CA ASP A 209 -14.45 14.33 -8.58
C ASP A 209 -13.15 14.66 -9.31
N ALA A 210 -12.11 15.07 -8.58
CA ALA A 210 -10.79 15.33 -9.14
C ALA A 210 -10.19 14.06 -9.78
N ILE A 211 -10.36 12.90 -9.15
CA ILE A 211 -9.88 11.61 -9.69
C ILE A 211 -10.74 11.11 -10.86
N LYS A 212 -12.05 11.39 -10.84
CA LYS A 212 -12.97 11.02 -11.95
C LYS A 212 -12.86 11.94 -13.15
N SER A 213 -12.28 13.13 -13.00
CA SER A 213 -12.11 14.08 -14.08
C SER A 213 -11.35 13.48 -15.27
N LYS A 214 -11.73 13.87 -16.50
CA LYS A 214 -11.01 13.49 -17.71
C LYS A 214 -9.56 14.00 -17.72
N THR A 215 -9.28 15.06 -16.97
CA THR A 215 -7.93 15.63 -16.80
C THR A 215 -7.09 14.86 -15.77
N SER A 216 -7.68 13.93 -15.02
CA SER A 216 -6.94 13.08 -14.10
C SER A 216 -6.05 12.09 -14.86
N HIS A 217 -4.94 11.70 -14.25
CA HIS A 217 -4.06 10.64 -14.73
C HIS A 217 -4.64 9.24 -14.53
N PHE A 218 -5.75 9.10 -13.79
CA PHE A 218 -6.34 7.80 -13.47
C PHE A 218 -7.50 7.43 -14.39
N ARG A 219 -7.54 6.16 -14.79
CA ARG A 219 -8.71 5.54 -15.43
C ARG A 219 -9.02 4.24 -14.70
N ILE A 220 -10.21 4.15 -14.11
CA ILE A 220 -10.63 3.03 -13.27
C ILE A 220 -11.65 2.19 -14.06
N PHE A 221 -11.43 0.88 -14.08
CA PHE A 221 -12.23 -0.11 -14.79
C PHE A 221 -12.53 -1.30 -13.86
N ASP A 222 -13.53 -2.10 -14.24
CA ASP A 222 -13.88 -3.39 -13.60
C ASP A 222 -13.89 -3.36 -12.06
N TRP A 223 -14.54 -2.35 -11.49
CA TRP A 223 -14.63 -2.21 -10.04
C TRP A 223 -15.79 -3.02 -9.47
N HIS A 224 -15.53 -3.74 -8.38
CA HIS A 224 -16.56 -4.52 -7.70
C HIS A 224 -16.22 -4.76 -6.22
N ALA A 225 -17.26 -5.01 -5.43
CA ALA A 225 -17.11 -5.39 -4.03
C ALA A 225 -16.69 -6.86 -3.96
N VAL A 226 -15.77 -7.16 -3.04
CA VAL A 226 -15.31 -8.52 -2.74
C VAL A 226 -15.71 -8.84 -1.32
N TYR A 227 -16.55 -9.85 -1.16
CA TYR A 227 -16.97 -10.35 0.15
C TYR A 227 -16.22 -11.66 0.43
N ARG A 228 -15.61 -11.76 1.62
CA ARG A 228 -14.97 -12.99 2.09
C ARG A 228 -15.49 -13.35 3.47
N VAL A 229 -15.39 -14.63 3.82
CA VAL A 229 -15.66 -15.10 5.18
C VAL A 229 -14.64 -14.44 6.12
N ASN A 230 -15.14 -13.86 7.22
CA ASN A 230 -14.39 -13.15 8.25
C ASN A 230 -13.63 -11.89 7.74
N MET A 231 -14.37 -10.94 7.16
CA MET A 231 -13.84 -9.63 6.75
C MET A 231 -13.13 -8.85 7.88
N THR A 232 -13.44 -9.15 9.14
CA THR A 232 -12.79 -8.57 10.33
C THR A 232 -11.31 -8.89 10.42
N ASP A 233 -10.85 -10.03 9.89
CA ASP A 233 -9.41 -10.34 9.85
C ASP A 233 -8.63 -9.48 8.87
N TYR A 234 -9.32 -8.67 8.05
CA TYR A 234 -8.73 -7.79 7.05
C TYR A 234 -8.67 -6.34 7.52
N ALA A 235 -9.26 -6.00 8.68
CA ALA A 235 -9.29 -4.64 9.23
C ALA A 235 -8.89 -4.64 10.70
N HIS A 236 -7.85 -3.89 11.05
CA HIS A 236 -7.39 -3.79 12.44
C HIS A 236 -8.16 -2.74 13.26
N HIS A 237 -8.78 -1.76 12.59
CA HIS A 237 -9.61 -0.70 13.19
C HIS A 237 -10.65 -0.25 12.17
N ALA A 238 -11.86 -0.81 12.26
CA ALA A 238 -13.01 -0.37 11.46
C ALA A 238 -13.95 0.47 12.32
N ASP A 239 -14.57 1.49 11.74
CA ASP A 239 -15.71 2.16 12.37
C ASP A 239 -16.82 1.12 12.56
N SER A 240 -17.40 1.05 13.76
CA SER A 240 -18.45 0.07 14.09
C SER A 240 -19.71 0.22 13.22
N SER A 241 -19.91 1.39 12.62
CA SER A 241 -21.00 1.66 11.69
C SER A 241 -20.72 1.25 10.24
N ASN A 242 -19.50 0.78 9.93
CA ASN A 242 -19.10 0.43 8.56
C ASN A 242 -19.17 -1.09 8.31
N VAL A 243 -19.84 -1.48 7.23
CA VAL A 243 -19.83 -2.88 6.76
C VAL A 243 -18.53 -3.13 6.01
N LEU A 244 -17.62 -3.84 6.67
CA LEU A 244 -16.34 -4.23 6.10
C LEU A 244 -16.54 -5.11 4.85
N HIS A 245 -16.02 -4.63 3.74
CA HIS A 245 -15.92 -5.38 2.49
C HIS A 245 -14.60 -5.05 1.78
N GLY A 246 -14.14 -5.98 0.96
CA GLY A 246 -13.04 -5.77 0.06
C GLY A 246 -13.49 -5.04 -1.21
N MET A 247 -12.53 -4.44 -1.90
CA MET A 247 -12.73 -3.75 -3.16
C MET A 247 -11.66 -4.21 -4.15
N GLN A 248 -12.11 -4.44 -5.39
CA GLN A 248 -11.27 -4.69 -6.54
C GLN A 248 -11.51 -3.64 -7.62
N ALA A 249 -10.48 -3.37 -8.41
CA ALA A 249 -10.56 -2.62 -9.65
C ALA A 249 -9.29 -2.83 -10.47
N LEU A 250 -9.41 -2.52 -11.76
CA LEU A 250 -8.29 -2.25 -12.65
C LEU A 250 -8.09 -0.74 -12.75
N VAL A 251 -6.86 -0.25 -12.65
CA VAL A 251 -6.56 1.16 -12.92
C VAL A 251 -5.44 1.26 -13.92
N ALA A 252 -5.62 2.09 -14.93
CA ALA A 252 -4.55 2.61 -15.75
C ALA A 252 -4.12 3.97 -15.21
N ILE A 253 -2.82 4.17 -15.13
CA ILE A 253 -2.19 5.41 -14.69
C ILE A 253 -1.41 5.94 -15.88
N SER A 254 -1.85 7.08 -16.42
CA SER A 254 -1.12 7.82 -17.45
C SER A 254 -0.69 9.13 -16.81
N ASP A 255 0.47 9.15 -16.17
CA ASP A 255 1.12 10.43 -15.92
C ASP A 255 1.73 10.96 -17.24
N GLY A 256 2.24 12.19 -17.20
CA GLY A 256 2.93 12.83 -18.32
C GLY A 256 4.33 12.24 -18.54
N ALA A 257 5.34 13.10 -18.64
CA ALA A 257 6.71 12.71 -19.01
C ALA A 257 7.43 11.74 -18.03
N ASP A 258 6.81 11.36 -16.89
CA ASP A 258 7.41 10.60 -15.78
C ASP A 258 6.60 9.32 -15.45
N SER A 259 6.52 8.39 -16.41
CA SER A 259 5.74 7.13 -16.29
C SER A 259 5.99 6.35 -15.00
N LEU A 260 4.93 6.22 -14.19
CA LEU A 260 4.82 5.37 -13.02
C LEU A 260 4.63 3.90 -13.38
N ASP A 261 4.64 3.53 -14.67
CA ASP A 261 4.46 2.15 -15.14
C ASP A 261 5.50 1.19 -14.56
N CYS A 262 6.69 1.71 -14.22
CA CYS A 262 7.76 0.91 -13.63
C CYS A 262 7.80 0.96 -12.11
N ALA A 263 7.03 1.85 -11.49
CA ALA A 263 7.15 2.17 -10.07
C ALA A 263 6.44 1.16 -9.15
N ALA A 264 7.01 0.94 -7.98
CA ALA A 264 6.35 0.27 -6.87
C ALA A 264 5.34 1.24 -6.23
N MET A 265 4.05 0.88 -6.22
CA MET A 265 2.99 1.73 -5.67
C MET A 265 2.15 1.00 -4.62
N ALA A 266 1.73 1.76 -3.61
CA ALA A 266 0.82 1.30 -2.56
C ALA A 266 -0.33 2.29 -2.40
N ILE A 267 -1.57 1.80 -2.50
CA ILE A 267 -2.80 2.62 -2.35
C ILE A 267 -3.74 1.96 -1.35
N GLY A 268 -4.61 2.76 -0.71
CA GLY A 268 -5.58 2.26 0.27
C GLY A 268 -4.95 1.92 1.62
N GLN A 269 -3.80 2.51 1.92
CA GLN A 269 -3.08 2.36 3.19
C GLN A 269 -3.67 3.28 4.26
N SER A 270 -4.96 3.14 4.54
CA SER A 270 -5.47 3.61 5.82
C SER A 270 -4.78 2.77 6.90
N ARG A 271 -3.85 3.44 7.58
CA ARG A 271 -3.22 3.00 8.84
C ARG A 271 -2.66 1.57 8.76
N HIS A 272 -1.50 1.46 8.12
CA HIS A 272 -0.52 0.37 8.28
C HIS A 272 -0.80 -0.95 7.54
N LEU A 273 -1.95 -1.17 6.91
CA LEU A 273 -2.33 -2.54 6.53
C LEU A 273 -3.10 -2.75 5.21
N GLY A 274 -3.47 -1.70 4.46
CA GLY A 274 -4.17 -1.84 3.19
C GLY A 274 -3.38 -2.63 2.14
N GLY A 275 -3.78 -3.87 1.85
CA GLY A 275 -3.18 -4.77 0.87
C GLY A 275 -3.40 -4.34 -0.58
N GLY A 276 -3.10 -3.09 -0.93
CA GLY A 276 -3.12 -2.60 -2.30
C GLY A 276 -1.71 -2.43 -2.81
N PHE A 277 -0.94 -3.51 -2.88
CA PHE A 277 0.23 -3.49 -3.75
C PHE A 277 -0.28 -3.65 -5.18
N TRP A 278 0.04 -2.67 -6.01
CA TRP A 278 -0.45 -2.60 -7.38
C TRP A 278 0.33 -3.62 -8.20
N CYS A 279 -0.35 -4.68 -8.62
CA CYS A 279 0.25 -5.75 -9.40
C CYS A 279 -0.27 -5.69 -10.84
N ARG A 280 0.54 -6.07 -11.83
CA ARG A 280 0.18 -5.92 -13.24
C ARG A 280 -0.71 -7.07 -13.72
N LEU A 281 -1.70 -6.72 -14.55
CA LEU A 281 -2.36 -7.63 -15.48
C LEU A 281 -1.89 -7.29 -16.89
N ILE A 282 -1.50 -8.30 -17.65
CA ILE A 282 -1.22 -8.17 -19.09
C ILE A 282 -2.43 -8.74 -19.80
N PHE A 283 -3.12 -7.93 -20.59
CA PHE A 283 -3.88 -8.46 -21.72
C PHE A 283 -2.89 -8.56 -22.87
N THR A 284 -2.69 -9.78 -23.39
CA THR A 284 -2.07 -10.03 -24.69
C THR A 284 -3.08 -9.75 -25.79
#